data_AF-U9TPA2-F1
#
_entry.id   AF-U9TPA2-F1
#
_cell.length_a   1.000
_cell.length_b   1.000
_cell.length_c   1.000
_cell.angle_alpha   90.00
_cell.angle_beta   90.00
_cell.angle_gamma   90.00
#
_symmetry.space_group_name_H-M   'P 1'
#
loop_
_entity.id
_entity.type
_entity.pdbx_description
1 polymer ?
#
loop_
_entity_poly.entity_id
_entity_poly.type
_entity_poly.pdbx_seq_one_letter_code
_entity_poly.pdbx_strand_id
1 'polypeptide(L)'
;MEHRTVILLDCHPEAQTLCVKGHDEASNVPSFPLWTCFMEATLEYCRIVFDLFDSRISASSVSVHIAGAPLELSVLNKWHEQNLMRISDNIKLISPCSVTPSPMRIPHALENVIKSLEANGSNDKKSDNIKARVILMLVGKV
;
A
#
# COMPACT_ATOMS: atom_id res chain seq x y z
N MET A 1 17.69 -4.33 -14.41
CA MET A 1 17.53 -4.42 -12.94
C MET A 1 16.05 -4.25 -12.68
N GLU A 2 15.41 -5.20 -12.01
CA GLU A 2 13.99 -5.12 -11.71
C GLU A 2 13.80 -4.30 -10.43
N HIS A 3 12.87 -3.34 -10.43
CA HIS A 3 12.53 -2.56 -9.26
C HIS A 3 11.17 -3.00 -8.72
N ARG A 4 11.13 -3.36 -7.44
CA ARG A 4 9.88 -3.74 -6.77
C ARG A 4 9.61 -2.81 -5.62
N THR A 5 8.43 -2.21 -5.62
CA THR A 5 7.96 -1.39 -4.50
C THR A 5 6.79 -2.08 -3.84
N VAL A 6 6.86 -2.29 -2.53
CA VAL A 6 5.68 -2.61 -1.73
C VAL A 6 5.24 -1.35 -1.00
N ILE A 7 3.97 -0.98 -1.13
CA ILE A 7 3.34 0.05 -0.30
C ILE A 7 2.52 -0.69 0.76
N LEU A 8 2.89 -0.55 2.03
CA LEU A 8 2.17 -1.16 3.15
C LEU A 8 1.39 -0.06 3.90
N LEU A 9 0.06 -0.15 3.85
CA LEU A 9 -0.84 0.76 4.54
C LEU A 9 -1.29 0.17 5.87
N ASP A 10 -1.21 0.95 6.94
CA ASP A 10 -1.70 0.55 8.26
C ASP A 10 -3.22 0.82 8.39
N CYS A 11 -4.03 -0.23 8.33
CA CYS A 11 -5.47 -0.16 8.53
C CYS A 11 -5.83 -0.21 10.03
N HIS A 12 -5.17 0.61 10.84
CA HIS A 12 -5.51 0.77 12.26
C HIS A 12 -6.79 1.60 12.42
N PRO A 13 -7.67 1.33 13.40
CA PRO A 13 -8.85 2.17 13.63
C PRO A 13 -8.54 3.66 13.82
N GLU A 14 -7.37 4.00 14.37
CA GLU A 14 -6.93 5.41 14.50
C GLU A 14 -6.63 6.09 13.16
N ALA A 15 -6.54 5.36 12.05
CA ALA A 15 -6.49 5.94 10.70
C ALA A 15 -7.78 6.71 10.36
N GLN A 16 -8.85 6.57 11.16
CA GLN A 16 -10.04 7.41 11.07
C GLN A 16 -9.83 8.82 11.64
N THR A 17 -8.74 9.04 12.38
CA THR A 17 -8.41 10.37 12.89
C THR A 17 -8.21 11.33 11.73
N LEU A 18 -8.71 12.55 11.89
CA LEU A 18 -8.55 13.63 10.93
C LEU A 18 -7.07 14.05 10.82
N CYS A 19 -6.61 14.26 9.58
CA CYS A 19 -5.23 14.68 9.29
C CYS A 19 -4.88 16.07 9.83
N VAL A 20 -5.89 16.93 10.05
CA VAL A 20 -5.76 18.23 10.71
C VAL A 20 -6.67 18.25 11.94
N LYS A 21 -6.08 18.46 13.11
CA LYS A 21 -6.82 18.56 14.39
C LYS A 21 -7.27 20.00 14.60
N GLY A 22 -8.58 20.19 14.77
CA GLY A 22 -9.18 21.50 15.08
C GLY A 22 -9.70 22.23 13.86
N HIS A 23 -10.81 22.95 14.06
CA HIS A 23 -11.35 23.91 13.10
C HIS A 23 -10.47 25.16 13.17
N ASP A 24 -9.28 25.10 12.59
CA ASP A 24 -8.52 26.34 12.38
C ASP A 24 -9.17 27.01 11.17
N GLU A 25 -10.02 28.02 11.40
CA GLU A 25 -10.72 28.75 10.34
C GLU A 25 -9.76 29.40 9.33
N ALA A 26 -8.47 29.46 9.66
CA ALA A 26 -7.38 29.90 8.78
C ALA A 26 -6.78 28.78 7.88
N SER A 27 -7.06 27.50 8.16
CA SER A 27 -6.57 26.38 7.36
C SER A 27 -7.48 26.15 6.15
N ASN A 28 -7.02 26.57 4.97
CA ASN A 28 -7.67 26.25 3.69
C ASN A 28 -7.57 24.76 3.30
N VAL A 29 -6.95 23.92 4.14
CA VAL A 29 -6.78 22.49 3.85
C VAL A 29 -7.99 21.72 4.39
N PRO A 30 -8.75 21.02 3.54
CA PRO A 30 -9.85 20.19 4.00
C PRO A 30 -9.33 19.06 4.90
N SER A 31 -10.04 18.82 5.99
CA SER A 31 -9.67 17.78 6.95
C SER A 31 -10.36 16.47 6.59
N PHE A 32 -9.56 15.44 6.32
CA PHE A 32 -10.02 14.09 5.98
C PHE A 32 -9.42 13.06 6.94
N PRO A 33 -10.03 11.88 7.08
CA PRO A 33 -9.38 10.77 7.76
C PRO A 33 -7.98 10.48 7.19
N LEU A 34 -7.02 10.13 8.06
CA LEU A 34 -5.68 9.69 7.64
C LEU A 34 -5.76 8.53 6.63
N TRP A 35 -6.74 7.64 6.78
CA TRP A 35 -7.01 6.56 5.85
C TRP A 35 -7.28 7.06 4.42
N THR A 36 -8.12 8.09 4.27
CA THR A 36 -8.36 8.73 2.96
C THR A 36 -7.07 9.28 2.38
N CYS A 37 -6.24 9.93 3.21
CA CYS A 37 -4.94 10.45 2.78
C CYS A 37 -4.00 9.33 2.31
N PHE A 38 -4.00 8.18 3.02
CA PHE A 38 -3.21 7.00 2.64
C PHE A 38 -3.66 6.43 1.29
N MET A 39 -4.97 6.29 1.10
CA MET A 39 -5.56 5.80 -0.15
C MET A 39 -5.21 6.70 -1.34
N GLU A 40 -5.43 8.01 -1.21
CA GLU A 40 -5.20 8.98 -2.28
C GLU A 40 -3.72 9.04 -2.66
N ALA A 41 -2.82 9.13 -1.67
CA ALA A 41 -1.38 9.13 -1.93
C ALA A 41 -0.90 7.84 -2.61
N THR A 42 -1.47 6.69 -2.22
CA THR A 42 -1.14 5.39 -2.82
C THR A 42 -1.60 5.31 -4.28
N LEU A 43 -2.85 5.70 -4.55
CA LEU A 43 -3.39 5.68 -5.91
C LEU A 43 -2.63 6.63 -6.83
N GLU A 44 -2.27 7.82 -6.34
CA GLU A 44 -1.48 8.78 -7.12
C GLU A 44 -0.05 8.29 -7.37
N TYR A 45 0.60 7.69 -6.38
CA TYR A 45 1.91 7.06 -6.58
C TYR A 45 1.84 5.95 -7.64
N CYS A 46 0.85 5.05 -7.52
CA CYS A 46 0.64 3.98 -8.50
C CYS A 46 0.39 4.53 -9.90
N ARG A 47 -0.46 5.55 -10.04
CA ARG A 47 -0.74 6.22 -11.32
C ARG A 47 0.54 6.74 -11.96
N ILE A 48 1.34 7.51 -11.21
CA ILE A 48 2.60 8.08 -11.71
C ILE A 48 3.56 6.98 -12.14
N VAL A 49 3.72 5.91 -11.35
CA VAL A 49 4.59 4.79 -11.70
C VAL A 49 4.08 4.08 -12.96
N PHE A 50 2.77 3.83 -13.08
CA PHE A 50 2.22 3.12 -14.24
C PHE A 50 2.25 3.97 -15.53
N ASP A 51 2.13 5.30 -15.41
CA ASP A 51 2.25 6.24 -16.52
C ASP A 51 3.71 6.35 -17.02
N LEU A 52 4.68 6.32 -16.11
CA LEU A 52 6.11 6.48 -16.44
C LEU A 52 6.79 5.18 -16.88
N PHE A 53 6.35 4.03 -16.39
CA PHE A 53 6.99 2.74 -16.65
C PHE A 53 6.02 1.82 -17.39
N ASP A 54 6.32 1.52 -18.67
CA ASP A 54 5.50 0.61 -19.49
C ASP A 54 5.40 -0.77 -18.81
N SER A 55 4.17 -1.23 -18.60
CA SER A 55 3.84 -2.53 -18.01
C SER A 55 4.44 -3.70 -18.80
N ARG A 56 4.78 -3.50 -20.08
CA ARG A 56 5.42 -4.50 -20.95
C ARG A 56 6.92 -4.66 -20.71
N ILE A 57 7.58 -3.68 -20.09
CA ILE A 57 9.03 -3.68 -19.86
C ILE A 57 9.36 -4.11 -18.43
N SER A 58 8.34 -4.30 -17.56
CA SER A 58 8.42 -4.85 -16.20
C SER A 58 9.55 -4.29 -15.32
N ALA A 59 10.05 -3.10 -15.66
CA ALA A 59 11.22 -2.52 -15.00
C ALA A 59 10.89 -2.01 -13.59
N SER A 60 9.63 -1.65 -13.34
CA SER A 60 9.15 -1.17 -12.05
C SER A 60 7.74 -1.69 -11.78
N SER A 61 7.59 -2.50 -10.73
CA SER A 61 6.29 -3.03 -10.29
C SER A 61 5.97 -2.56 -8.87
N VAL A 62 4.68 -2.35 -8.62
CA VAL A 62 4.14 -1.96 -7.32
C VAL A 62 3.19 -3.04 -6.83
N SER A 63 3.30 -3.40 -5.56
CA SER A 63 2.32 -4.22 -4.84
C SER A 63 1.80 -3.43 -3.65
N VAL A 64 0.48 -3.31 -3.51
CA VAL A 64 -0.14 -2.62 -2.37
C VAL A 64 -0.63 -3.64 -1.35
N HIS A 65 -0.16 -3.51 -0.13
CA HIS A 65 -0.47 -4.40 0.99
C HIS A 65 -1.14 -3.60 2.11
N ILE A 66 -2.01 -4.26 2.85
CA ILE A 66 -2.81 -3.65 3.91
C ILE A 66 -2.61 -4.42 5.21
N ALA A 67 -2.02 -3.77 6.20
CA ALA A 67 -1.87 -4.34 7.53
C ALA A 67 -3.22 -4.28 8.27
N GLY A 68 -3.68 -5.43 8.77
CA GLY A 68 -4.90 -5.53 9.59
C GLY A 68 -6.17 -5.84 8.82
N ALA A 69 -6.11 -5.79 7.50
CA ALA A 69 -7.18 -6.35 6.67
C ALA A 69 -7.21 -7.89 6.79
N PRO A 70 -8.38 -8.51 6.52
CA PRO A 70 -8.48 -9.95 6.27
C PRO A 70 -7.49 -10.41 5.20
N LEU A 71 -7.05 -11.67 5.25
CA LEU A 71 -6.00 -12.19 4.37
C LEU A 71 -6.33 -11.97 2.89
N GLU A 72 -7.60 -12.14 2.51
CA GLU A 72 -8.13 -12.01 1.16
C GLU A 72 -8.07 -10.57 0.62
N LEU A 73 -8.00 -9.59 1.52
CA LEU A 73 -7.93 -8.15 1.22
C LEU A 73 -6.58 -7.53 1.61
N SER A 74 -5.66 -8.33 2.15
CA SER A 74 -4.36 -7.87 2.66
C SER A 74 -3.35 -7.56 1.55
N VAL A 75 -3.59 -8.03 0.33
CA VAL A 75 -2.78 -7.76 -0.86
C VAL A 75 -3.72 -7.37 -2.00
N LEU A 76 -3.62 -6.13 -2.47
CA LEU A 76 -4.57 -5.58 -3.44
C LEU A 76 -4.26 -5.97 -4.88
N ASN A 77 -2.99 -6.27 -5.19
CA ASN A 77 -2.54 -6.65 -6.52
C ASN A 77 -1.24 -7.47 -6.47
N LYS A 78 -0.98 -8.26 -7.52
CA LYS A 78 0.28 -9.01 -7.69
C LYS A 78 1.28 -8.25 -8.57
N TRP A 79 2.54 -8.69 -8.58
CA TRP A 79 3.63 -8.09 -9.37
C TRP A 79 3.33 -7.92 -10.86
N HIS A 80 2.56 -8.84 -11.46
CA HIS A 80 2.15 -8.78 -12.88
C HIS A 80 0.80 -8.09 -13.10
N GLU A 81 0.07 -7.72 -12.04
CA GLU A 81 -1.25 -7.10 -12.09
C GLU A 81 -1.15 -5.59 -11.80
N GLN A 82 -0.59 -4.83 -12.74
CA GLN A 82 -0.38 -3.38 -12.60
C GLN A 82 -1.60 -2.61 -13.15
N ASN A 83 -2.73 -2.68 -12.44
CA ASN A 83 -4.00 -2.08 -12.86
C ASN A 83 -4.55 -1.16 -11.75
N LEU A 84 -4.55 0.15 -12.02
CA LEU A 84 -4.98 1.17 -11.05
C LEU A 84 -6.45 1.04 -10.66
N MET A 85 -7.34 0.73 -11.61
CA MET A 85 -8.78 0.56 -11.34
C MET A 85 -9.02 -0.59 -10.36
N ARG A 86 -8.34 -1.73 -10.57
CA ARG A 86 -8.45 -2.88 -9.67
C ARG A 86 -7.93 -2.57 -8.27
N ILE A 87 -6.80 -1.86 -8.16
CA ILE A 87 -6.29 -1.39 -6.86
C ILE A 87 -7.31 -0.46 -6.20
N SER A 88 -7.87 0.49 -6.95
CA SER A 88 -8.88 1.44 -6.47
C SER A 88 -10.17 0.76 -6.01
N ASP A 89 -10.62 -0.28 -6.69
CA ASP A 89 -11.84 -0.98 -6.32
C ASP A 89 -11.61 -1.86 -5.09
N ASN A 90 -10.47 -2.55 -5.02
CA ASN A 90 -10.12 -3.40 -3.88
C ASN A 90 -9.92 -2.58 -2.60
N ILE A 91 -9.27 -1.40 -2.68
CA ILE A 91 -9.01 -0.58 -1.48
C ILE A 91 -10.30 0.00 -0.87
N LYS A 92 -11.35 0.22 -1.68
CA LYS A 92 -12.66 0.69 -1.20
C LYS A 92 -13.41 -0.35 -0.37
N LEU A 93 -13.07 -1.63 -0.51
CA LEU A 93 -13.65 -2.71 0.29
C LEU A 93 -13.09 -2.75 1.71
N ILE A 94 -12.10 -1.91 2.03
CA ILE A 94 -11.38 -1.93 3.29
C ILE A 94 -11.75 -0.70 4.10
N SER A 95 -12.20 -0.94 5.33
CA SER A 95 -12.51 0.10 6.30
C SER A 95 -11.76 -0.13 7.61
N PRO A 96 -10.97 0.85 8.08
CA PRO A 96 -10.33 0.77 9.40
C PRO A 96 -11.32 0.58 10.56
N CYS A 97 -12.60 0.97 10.38
CA CYS A 97 -13.64 0.73 11.39
C CYS A 97 -13.99 -0.76 11.58
N SER A 98 -13.65 -1.60 10.60
CA SER A 98 -13.94 -3.04 10.63
C SER A 98 -12.79 -3.89 11.17
N VAL A 99 -11.67 -3.26 11.52
CA VAL A 99 -10.44 -3.94 11.95
C VAL A 99 -10.32 -3.94 13.47
N THR A 100 -10.10 -5.12 14.06
CA THR A 100 -9.73 -5.23 15.47
C THR A 100 -8.27 -4.85 15.67
N PRO A 101 -7.93 -3.89 16.55
CA PRO A 101 -6.54 -3.57 16.87
C PRO A 101 -5.78 -4.80 17.34
N SER A 102 -4.61 -5.04 16.74
CA SER A 102 -3.69 -6.09 17.16
C SER A 102 -2.25 -5.58 17.11
N PRO A 103 -1.43 -5.82 18.15
CA PRO A 103 -0.01 -5.45 18.13
C PRO A 103 0.78 -6.22 17.07
N MET A 104 0.28 -7.39 16.63
CA MET A 104 0.94 -8.23 15.63
C MET A 104 0.62 -7.84 14.19
N ARG A 105 -0.27 -6.86 13.99
CA ARG A 105 -0.71 -6.42 12.66
C ARG A 105 0.43 -6.00 11.73
N ILE A 106 1.31 -5.11 12.20
CA ILE A 106 2.46 -4.64 11.42
C ILE A 106 3.52 -5.75 11.25
N PRO A 107 3.95 -6.46 12.31
CA PRO A 107 4.87 -7.59 12.16
C PRO A 107 4.41 -8.64 11.14
N HIS A 108 3.16 -9.10 11.23
CA HIS A 108 2.62 -10.10 10.28
C HIS A 108 2.56 -9.56 8.86
N ALA A 109 2.16 -8.29 8.69
CA ALA A 109 2.11 -7.69 7.37
C ALA A 109 3.51 -7.56 6.75
N LEU A 110 4.51 -7.13 7.52
CA LEU A 110 5.91 -7.07 7.09
C LEU A 110 6.45 -8.46 6.72
N GLU A 111 6.13 -9.50 7.48
CA GLU A 111 6.50 -10.87 7.15
C GLU A 111 5.92 -11.28 5.77
N ASN A 112 4.66 -10.94 5.51
CA ASN A 112 4.03 -11.19 4.21
C ASN A 112 4.64 -10.35 3.08
N VAL A 113 5.07 -9.11 3.37
CA VAL A 113 5.81 -8.26 2.41
C VAL A 113 7.13 -8.93 2.02
N ILE A 114 7.90 -9.41 3.00
CA ILE A 114 9.18 -10.09 2.75
C ILE A 114 8.94 -11.35 1.91
N LYS A 115 7.98 -12.21 2.30
CA LYS A 115 7.60 -13.40 1.52
C LYS A 115 7.19 -13.06 0.09
N SER A 116 6.43 -11.98 -0.12
CA SER A 116 6.01 -11.52 -1.45
C SER A 116 7.19 -11.06 -2.32
N LEU A 117 8.17 -10.38 -1.72
CA LEU A 117 9.39 -9.96 -2.41
C LEU A 117 10.26 -11.16 -2.81
N GLU A 118 10.33 -12.19 -1.96
CA GLU A 118 11.04 -13.45 -2.20
C GLU A 118 10.33 -14.36 -3.22
N ALA A 119 9.01 -14.22 -3.39
CA ALA A 119 8.19 -15.11 -4.23
C ALA A 119 8.43 -15.03 -5.76
N ASN A 120 9.55 -14.47 -6.23
CA ASN A 120 9.97 -14.57 -7.64
C ASN A 120 11.42 -15.10 -7.75
N GLY A 121 11.73 -16.07 -8.62
CA GLY A 121 10.87 -16.69 -9.64
C GLY A 121 11.41 -18.07 -10.05
N SER A 122 10.53 -19.07 -10.05
CA SER A 122 10.86 -20.45 -10.38
C SER A 122 10.82 -20.79 -11.86
N ASN A 123 10.57 -19.84 -12.77
CA ASN A 123 10.65 -20.11 -14.20
C ASN A 123 11.29 -18.94 -14.95
N ASP A 124 12.46 -19.26 -15.53
CA ASP A 124 13.22 -18.52 -16.53
C ASP A 124 14.02 -17.26 -16.15
N LYS A 125 15.33 -17.51 -16.01
CA LYS A 125 16.47 -16.66 -16.43
C LYS A 125 16.72 -15.33 -15.68
N LYS A 126 17.82 -15.32 -14.91
CA LYS A 126 18.73 -14.17 -14.72
C LYS A 126 18.07 -12.83 -14.31
N SER A 127 17.42 -12.77 -13.16
CA SER A 127 17.23 -11.50 -12.45
C SER A 127 18.09 -11.46 -11.18
N ASP A 128 19.41 -11.58 -11.30
CA ASP A 128 20.35 -11.58 -10.15
C ASP A 128 20.38 -10.24 -9.38
N ASN A 129 19.61 -9.23 -9.81
CA ASN A 129 19.54 -7.92 -9.16
C ASN A 129 18.11 -7.36 -9.16
N ILE A 130 17.35 -7.70 -8.11
CA ILE A 130 16.10 -7.03 -7.76
C ILE A 130 16.41 -5.93 -6.75
N LYS A 131 16.03 -4.69 -7.05
CA LYS A 131 16.04 -3.61 -6.08
C LYS A 131 14.65 -3.51 -5.44
N ALA A 132 14.53 -3.96 -4.21
CA ALA A 132 13.30 -3.84 -3.45
C ALA A 132 13.25 -2.50 -2.68
N ARG A 133 12.05 -1.93 -2.58
CA ARG A 133 11.72 -0.81 -1.70
C ARG A 133 10.42 -1.15 -0.96
N VAL A 134 10.36 -0.82 0.31
CA VAL A 134 9.13 -0.89 1.10
C VAL A 134 8.80 0.53 1.56
N ILE A 135 7.60 1.00 1.23
CA ILE A 135 7.03 2.26 1.69
C ILE A 135 6.03 1.90 2.78
N LEU A 136 6.25 2.42 3.99
CA LEU A 136 5.40 2.16 5.15
C LEU A 136 4.58 3.41 5.44
N MET A 137 3.25 3.28 5.42
CA MET A 137 2.33 4.34 5.86
C MET A 137 1.66 3.89 7.16
N LEU A 138 2.20 4.37 8.28
CA LEU A 138 1.86 3.91 9.62
C LEU A 138 1.07 4.96 10.39
N VAL A 139 0.14 4.51 11.23
CA VAL A 139 -0.48 5.40 12.22
C VAL A 139 0.41 5.41 13.46
N GLY A 140 1.00 6.57 13.75
CA GLY A 140 1.79 6.78 14.96
C GLY A 140 0.89 6.99 16.17
N LYS A 141 1.31 6.50 17.34
CA LYS A 141 0.71 6.94 18.61
C LYS A 141 0.94 8.44 18.76
N VAL A 142 -0.13 9.18 19.05
CA VAL A 142 -0.07 10.57 19.52
C VAL A 142 0.29 10.59 20.99
#